data_AF-A0A268QUD5-F1
#
_entry.id   AF-A0A268QUD5-F1
#
_cell.length_a   1.000
_cell.length_b   1.000
_cell.length_c   1.000
_cell.angle_alpha   90.00
_cell.angle_beta   90.00
_cell.angle_gamma   90.00
#
_symmetry.space_group_name_H-M   'P 1'
#
loop_
_entity.id
_entity.type
_entity.pdbx_description
1 polymer ?
#
loop_
_entity_poly.entity_id
_entity_poly.type
_entity_poly.pdbx_seq_one_letter_code
_entity_poly.pdbx_strand_id
1 'polypeptide(L)' 'GMECKVFMGEEDVRRQQLNVFRMQLLGAEVIPVTSGNKTLKDATNEAMRYWVQHCEDHFYIIGSVVG' A
#
# COMPACT_ATOMS: atom_id res chain seq x y z
N GLY A 1 -4.39 -13.33 -12.95
CA GLY A 1 -3.56 -12.29 -12.31
C GLY A 1 -3.28 -12.70 -10.88
N MET A 2 -2.33 -12.05 -10.21
CA MET A 2 -2.12 -12.21 -8.77
C MET A 2 -2.98 -11.19 -8.02
N GLU A 3 -3.43 -11.54 -6.81
CA GLU A 3 -4.05 -10.56 -5.92
C GLU A 3 -3.04 -9.47 -5.56
N CYS A 4 -3.49 -8.22 -5.53
CA CYS A 4 -2.62 -7.07 -5.28
C CYS A 4 -3.24 -6.20 -4.19
N LYS A 5 -2.50 -6.04 -3.09
CA LYS A 5 -2.81 -5.12 -2.00
C LYS A 5 -1.86 -3.93 -2.07
N VAL A 6 -2.39 -2.71 -2.06
CA VAL A 6 -1.63 -1.46 -2.08
C VAL A 6 -1.90 -0.71 -0.79
N PHE A 7 -0.89 -0.63 0.08
CA PHE A 7 -0.94 0.21 1.27
C PHE A 7 -0.64 1.66 0.89
N MET A 8 -1.52 2.58 1.28
CA MET A 8 -1.39 4.00 0.94
C MET A 8 -1.81 4.85 2.13
N GLY A 9 -1.05 5.88 2.47
CA GLY A 9 -1.38 6.78 3.58
C GLY A 9 -2.75 7.43 3.36
N GLU A 10 -3.57 7.56 4.41
CA GLU A 10 -4.94 8.11 4.31
C GLU A 10 -4.96 9.51 3.67
N GLU A 11 -3.97 10.36 3.97
CA GLU A 11 -3.87 11.69 3.33
C GLU A 11 -3.55 11.58 1.84
N ASP A 12 -2.71 10.61 1.46
CA ASP A 12 -2.35 10.37 0.06
C ASP A 12 -3.53 9.78 -0.71
N VAL A 13 -4.30 8.86 -0.12
CA VAL A 13 -5.57 8.35 -0.66
C VAL A 13 -6.48 9.53 -0.97
N ARG A 14 -6.71 10.44 -0.01
CA ARG A 14 -7.55 11.63 -0.19
C ARG A 14 -7.04 12.56 -1.30
N ARG A 15 -5.73 12.75 -1.41
CA ARG A 15 -5.12 13.66 -2.41
C ARG A 15 -5.04 13.06 -3.81
N GLN A 16 -4.96 11.73 -3.93
CA GLN A 16 -4.67 11.01 -5.17
C GLN A 16 -5.83 10.09 -5.62
N GLN A 17 -7.07 10.55 -5.42
CA GLN A 17 -8.30 9.78 -5.68
C GLN A 17 -8.37 9.16 -7.08
N LEU A 18 -7.91 9.87 -8.12
CA LEU A 18 -7.92 9.33 -9.49
C LEU A 18 -7.00 8.10 -9.63
N ASN A 19 -5.85 8.10 -8.94
CA ASN A 19 -4.94 6.96 -8.97
C ASN A 19 -5.47 5.80 -8.14
N VAL A 20 -6.11 6.08 -7.00
CA VAL A 20 -6.83 5.08 -6.21
C VAL A 20 -7.91 4.40 -7.05
N PHE A 21 -8.72 5.18 -7.76
CA PHE A 21 -9.74 4.66 -8.67
C PHE A 21 -9.14 3.79 -9.78
N ARG A 22 -8.03 4.20 -10.40
CA ARG A 22 -7.32 3.40 -11.41
C ARG A 22 -6.83 2.06 -10.85
N MET A 23 -6.27 2.05 -9.63
CA MET A 23 -5.81 0.82 -8.98
C MET A 23 -6.98 -0.13 -8.73
N GLN A 24 -8.10 0.37 -8.23
CA GLN A 24 -9.32 -0.41 -8.00
C GLN A 24 -9.92 -0.93 -9.31
N LEU A 25 -9.93 -0.13 -10.37
CA LEU A 25 -10.40 -0.54 -11.70
C LEU A 25 -9.55 -1.70 -12.27
N LEU A 26 -8.26 -1.75 -11.93
CA LEU A 26 -7.34 -2.84 -12.29
C LEU A 26 -7.45 -4.05 -11.35
N GLY A 27 -8.32 -3.99 -10.33
CA GLY A 27 -8.58 -5.09 -9.39
C GLY A 27 -7.66 -5.10 -8.16
N ALA A 28 -6.89 -4.04 -7.90
CA ALA A 28 -6.10 -3.94 -6.68
C ALA A 28 -6.94 -3.45 -5.49
N GLU A 29 -6.68 -4.02 -4.31
CA GLU A 29 -7.24 -3.55 -3.04
C GLU A 29 -6.36 -2.44 -2.47
N VAL A 30 -6.88 -1.22 -2.37
CA VAL A 30 -6.17 -0.08 -1.77
C VAL A 30 -6.53 -0.01 -0.29
N ILE A 31 -5.54 -0.18 0.58
CA ILE A 31 -5.67 -0.23 2.04
C ILE A 31 -5.17 1.09 2.63
N PRO A 32 -6.07 1.96 3.16
CA PRO A 32 -5.67 3.22 3.77
C PRO A 32 -4.92 3.00 5.08
N VAL A 33 -3.74 3.62 5.21
CA VAL A 33 -2.95 3.61 6.43
C VAL A 33 -3.26 4.86 7.25
N THR A 34 -3.82 4.62 8.44
CA THR A 34 -4.27 5.67 9.37
C THR A 34 -3.28 5.91 10.51
N SER A 35 -2.23 5.10 10.61
CA SER A 35 -1.16 5.23 11.59
C SER A 35 -0.18 6.36 11.22
N GLY A 36 0.45 6.95 12.25
CA GLY A 36 1.49 7.96 12.08
C GLY A 36 1.01 9.23 11.36
N ASN A 37 1.82 9.72 10.43
CA ASN A 37 1.51 10.93 9.65
C ASN A 37 0.59 10.64 8.45
N LYS A 38 0.21 9.37 8.23
CA LYS A 38 -0.71 8.94 7.18
C LYS A 38 -0.20 9.25 5.77
N THR A 39 1.11 9.10 5.58
CA THR A 39 1.81 9.38 4.31
C THR A 39 2.60 8.15 3.84
N LEU A 40 3.32 8.28 2.72
CA LEU A 40 4.18 7.23 2.15
C LEU A 40 5.05 6.49 3.19
N LYS A 41 5.69 7.18 4.13
CA LYS A 41 6.54 6.53 5.14
C LYS A 41 5.75 5.52 5.98
N ASP A 42 4.56 5.92 6.42
CA ASP A 42 3.69 5.08 7.24
C ASP A 42 3.17 3.90 6.41
N ALA A 43 2.81 4.14 5.16
CA ALA A 43 2.38 3.11 4.21
C ALA A 43 3.43 2.02 3.98
N THR A 44 4.70 2.41 3.76
CA THR A 44 5.82 1.46 3.61
C THR A 44 5.99 0.60 4.85
N ASN A 45 5.90 1.20 6.05
CA ASN A 45 6.04 0.46 7.30
C ASN A 45 4.92 -0.56 7.49
N GLU A 46 3.66 -0.20 7.24
CA GLU A 46 2.55 -1.15 7.34
C GLU A 46 2.60 -2.23 6.26
N ALA A 47 2.99 -1.90 5.02
CA ALA A 47 3.19 -2.90 3.97
C ALA A 47 4.26 -3.92 4.35
N MET A 48 5.39 -3.46 4.92
CA MET A 48 6.45 -4.34 5.39
C MET A 48 5.99 -5.21 6.58
N ARG A 49 5.27 -4.64 7.56
CA ARG A 49 4.72 -5.40 8.68
C ARG A 49 3.73 -6.47 8.21
N TYR A 50 2.84 -6.12 7.29
CA TYR A 50 1.90 -7.06 6.69
C TYR A 50 2.67 -8.18 6.00
N TRP A 51 3.65 -7.85 5.16
CA TRP A 51 4.45 -8.84 4.46
C TRP A 51 5.21 -9.78 5.41
N VAL A 52 5.82 -9.27 6.49
CA VAL A 52 6.50 -10.11 7.48
C VAL A 52 5.56 -11.17 8.09
N GLN A 53 4.28 -10.83 8.27
CA GLN A 53 3.26 -11.76 8.77
C GLN A 53 2.75 -12.76 7.72
N HIS A 54 2.97 -12.47 6.43
CA HIS A 54 2.45 -13.24 5.29
C HIS A 54 3.56 -13.57 4.28
N CYS A 55 4.80 -13.76 4.76
CA CYS A 55 5.97 -13.85 3.88
C CYS A 55 6.02 -15.16 3.09
N GLU A 56 5.27 -16.17 3.51
CA GLU A 56 5.19 -17.48 2.86
C GLU A 56 4.38 -17.45 1.57
N ASP A 57 3.39 -16.55 1.46
CA ASP A 57 2.43 -16.50 0.36
C ASP A 57 2.29 -15.13 -0.32
N HIS A 58 2.91 -14.07 0.23
CA HIS A 58 2.93 -12.73 -0.38
C HIS A 58 4.34 -12.29 -0.81
N PHE A 59 4.42 -11.69 -1.99
CA PHE A 59 5.63 -11.04 -2.47
C PHE A 59 5.54 -9.52 -2.27
N TYR A 60 6.46 -8.95 -1.49
CA TYR A 60 6.53 -7.51 -1.28
C TYR A 60 7.28 -6.80 -2.41
N ILE A 61 6.58 -5.95 -3.16
CA ILE A 61 7.15 -5.14 -4.23
C ILE A 61 7.55 -3.78 -3.68
N ILE A 62 8.87 -3.53 -3.68
CA ILE A 62 9.44 -2.27 -3.21
C ILE A 62 9.69 -1.34 -4.40
N GLY A 63 9.10 -0.14 -4.36
CA GLY A 63 9.12 0.81 -5.48
C GLY A 63 10.35 1.72 -5.54
N SER A 64 11.27 1.63 -4.58
CA SER A 64 12.44 2.51 -4.45
C SER A 64 13.46 1.90 -3.49
N VAL A 65 14.61 2.57 -3.32
CA VAL A 65 15.45 2.43 -2.13
C VAL A 65 14.71 3.07 -0.95
N VAL A 66 14.52 2.31 0.13
CA VAL A 66 13.92 2.78 1.39
C VAL A 66 14.87 2.52 2.54
N GLY A 67 15.06 3.53 3.39
CA GLY A 67 15.93 3.56 4.57
C GLY A 67 15.52 4.71 5.49
#